data_AF-A0A158CZT7-F1
#
_entry.id   AF-A0A158CZT7-F1
#
_cell.length_a   1.000
_cell.length_b   1.000
_cell.length_c   1.000
_cell.angle_alpha   90.00
_cell.angle_beta   90.00
_cell.angle_gamma   90.00
#
_symmetry.space_group_name_H-M   'P 1'
#
loop_
_entity.id
_entity.type
_entity.pdbx_description
1 polymer ?
#
loop_
_entity_poly.entity_id
_entity_poly.type
_entity_poly.pdbx_seq_one_letter_code
_entity_poly.pdbx_strand_id
1 'polypeptide(L)' 'MDKDQFPFLDADDPHFQHARALSLSVGAIRRAQGKCNPHDFPVGSLEWHFAIEDFAGDVLRALMDETEGVDMQVGERPRD' A
#
# COMPACT_ATOMS: atom_id res chain seq x y z
N MET A 1 0.46 -11.60 31.86
CA MET A 1 -0.24 -11.47 30.55
C MET A 1 -0.49 -10.00 30.38
N ASP A 2 0.56 -9.26 30.03
CA ASP A 2 0.55 -7.81 29.91
C ASP A 2 -0.22 -7.45 28.64
N LYS A 3 -1.47 -7.03 28.83
CA LYS A 3 -2.44 -6.73 27.76
C LYS A 3 -2.41 -5.26 27.31
N ASP A 4 -1.36 -4.51 27.67
CA ASP A 4 -1.35 -3.04 27.58
C ASP A 4 -0.14 -2.46 26.81
N GLN A 5 0.47 -3.20 25.87
CA GLN A 5 1.62 -2.66 25.15
C GLN A 5 1.59 -2.96 23.64
N PHE A 6 0.50 -2.54 22.98
CA PHE A 6 0.74 -1.89 21.70
C PHE A 6 1.10 -0.45 22.06
N PRO A 7 2.39 -0.07 22.08
CA PRO A 7 2.71 1.34 22.21
C PRO A 7 2.01 1.97 21.02
N PHE A 8 1.01 2.81 21.28
CA PHE A 8 0.52 3.72 20.27
C PHE A 8 1.78 4.38 19.73
N LEU A 9 2.19 4.00 18.52
CA LEU A 9 3.39 4.55 17.90
C LEU A 9 3.17 6.06 17.99
N ASP A 10 4.00 6.72 18.79
CA ASP A 10 3.83 8.13 19.07
C ASP A 10 3.76 8.86 17.72
N ALA A 11 3.08 10.00 17.64
CA ALA A 11 3.04 10.75 16.39
C ALA A 11 4.47 11.16 15.93
N ASP A 12 5.40 11.21 16.89
CA ASP A 12 6.82 11.46 16.69
C ASP A 12 7.66 10.18 16.45
N ASP A 13 7.06 8.99 16.50
CA ASP A 13 7.73 7.75 16.15
C ASP A 13 8.10 7.73 14.64
N PRO A 14 9.37 7.49 14.28
CA PRO A 14 9.80 7.51 12.88
C PRO A 14 9.07 6.48 12.00
N HIS A 15 8.70 5.32 12.54
CA HIS A 15 7.94 4.32 11.79
C HIS A 15 6.50 4.77 11.55
N PHE A 16 5.87 5.40 12.54
CA PHE A 16 4.56 6.02 12.36
C PHE A 16 4.59 7.12 11.29
N GLN A 17 5.60 8.01 11.33
CA GLN A 17 5.75 9.08 10.36
C GLN A 17 5.95 8.54 8.94
N HIS A 18 6.78 7.50 8.77
CA HIS A 18 6.94 6.84 7.48
C HIS A 18 5.65 6.19 6.98
N ALA A 19 4.94 5.45 7.82
CA ALA A 19 3.66 4.84 7.46
C ALA A 19 2.61 5.90 7.07
N ARG A 20 2.56 7.02 7.80
CA ARG A 20 1.68 8.16 7.50
C ARG A 20 2.05 8.82 6.18
N ALA A 21 3.33 9.05 5.92
CA ALA A 21 3.80 9.64 4.67
C ALA A 21 3.48 8.74 3.46
N LEU A 22 3.65 7.43 3.61
CA LEU A 22 3.27 6.45 2.58
C LEU A 22 1.76 6.47 2.31
N SER A 23 0.94 6.41 3.37
CA SER A 23 -0.52 6.47 3.25
C SER A 23 -1.01 7.73 2.55
N LEU A 24 -0.44 8.90 2.90
CA LEU A 24 -0.76 10.17 2.23
C LEU A 24 -0.36 10.17 0.75
N SER A 25 0.83 9.64 0.43
CA SER A 25 1.31 9.55 -0.95
C SER A 25 0.42 8.67 -1.81
N VAL A 26 0.07 7.47 -1.33
CA VAL A 26 -0.84 6.55 -2.02
C VAL A 26 -2.22 7.19 -2.21
N GLY A 27 -2.76 7.82 -1.16
CA GLY A 27 -4.06 8.49 -1.24
C GLY A 27 -4.09 9.64 -2.25
N ALA A 28 -3.00 10.41 -2.36
CA ALA A 28 -2.85 11.47 -3.36
C ALA A 28 -2.83 10.91 -4.80
N ILE A 29 -2.07 9.84 -5.04
CA ILE A 29 -2.00 9.18 -6.35
C ILE A 29 -3.36 8.62 -6.76
N ARG A 30 -4.04 7.90 -5.85
CA ARG A 30 -5.39 7.37 -6.10
C ARG A 30 -6.38 8.47 -6.49
N ARG A 31 -6.36 9.60 -5.77
CA ARG A 31 -7.20 10.75 -6.08
C ARG A 31 -6.90 11.33 -7.47
N ALA A 32 -5.62 11.41 -7.85
CA ALA A 32 -5.22 11.85 -9.18
C ALA A 32 -5.67 10.90 -10.31
N GLN A 33 -5.84 9.61 -10.00
CA GLN A 33 -6.41 8.60 -10.91
C GLN A 33 -7.95 8.61 -10.92
N GLY A 34 -8.61 9.47 -10.15
CA GLY A 34 -10.06 9.50 -10.00
C GLY A 34 -10.63 8.37 -9.13
N LYS A 35 -9.79 7.64 -8.39
CA LYS A 35 -10.23 6.60 -7.45
C LYS A 35 -10.61 7.23 -6.11
N CYS A 36 -11.60 6.63 -5.44
CA CYS A 36 -11.97 6.98 -4.07
C CYS A 36 -10.96 6.40 -3.07
N ASN A 37 -10.80 7.08 -1.95
CA ASN A 37 -10.01 6.65 -0.80
C ASN A 37 -10.95 6.13 0.32
N PRO A 38 -10.43 5.32 1.25
CA PRO A 38 -11.22 4.84 2.39
C PRO A 38 -11.92 5.96 3.18
N HIS A 39 -11.27 7.12 3.35
CA HIS A 39 -11.84 8.23 4.12
C HIS A 39 -13.01 8.95 3.43
N ASP A 40 -13.29 8.64 2.16
CA ASP A 40 -14.44 9.20 1.43
C ASP A 40 -15.75 8.48 1.81
N PHE A 41 -15.68 7.37 2.54
CA PHE A 41 -16.83 6.56 2.94
C PHE A 41 -16.98 6.50 4.47
N PRO A 42 -18.21 6.36 4.99
CA PRO A 42 -18.43 6.12 6.42
C PRO A 42 -17.72 4.86 6.88
N VAL A 43 -16.93 4.96 7.95
CA VAL A 43 -16.22 3.82 8.54
C VAL A 43 -17.20 2.68 8.85
N GLY A 44 -16.88 1.48 8.37
CA GLY A 44 -17.72 0.29 8.56
C GLY A 44 -18.81 0.09 7.51
N SER A 45 -19.03 1.01 6.57
CA SER A 45 -19.93 0.77 5.43
C SER A 45 -19.37 -0.28 4.48
N LEU A 46 -20.21 -0.84 3.61
CA LEU A 46 -19.77 -1.82 2.63
C LEU A 46 -18.75 -1.23 1.65
N GLU A 47 -19.00 0.01 1.19
CA GLU A 47 -18.11 0.77 0.31
C GLU A 47 -16.77 1.06 0.97
N TRP A 48 -16.75 1.34 2.28
CA TRP A 48 -15.52 1.53 3.04
C TRP A 48 -14.66 0.27 3.06
N HIS A 49 -15.26 -0.92 3.22
CA HIS A 49 -14.53 -2.18 3.21
C HIS A 49 -13.88 -2.43 1.84
N PHE A 50 -14.63 -2.22 0.75
CA PHE A 50 -14.07 -2.32 -0.60
C PHE A 50 -12.95 -1.31 -0.85
N ALA A 51 -13.13 -0.06 -0.42
CA ALA A 51 -12.12 0.98 -0.58
C ALA A 51 -10.84 0.67 0.21
N ILE A 52 -10.95 0.07 1.40
CA ILE A 52 -9.79 -0.35 2.21
C ILE A 52 -9.03 -1.49 1.54
N GLU A 53 -9.72 -2.50 1.02
CA GLU A 53 -9.06 -3.64 0.37
C GLU A 53 -8.28 -3.19 -0.87
N ASP A 54 -8.90 -2.37 -1.72
CA ASP A 54 -8.24 -1.80 -2.91
C ASP A 54 -7.09 -0.85 -2.52
N PHE A 55 -7.26 -0.03 -1.47
CA PHE A 55 -6.19 0.84 -0.96
C PHE A 55 -5.00 0.03 -0.42
N ALA A 56 -5.25 -1.07 0.30
CA ALA A 56 -4.19 -1.94 0.81
C ALA A 56 -3.36 -2.56 -0.32
N GLY A 57 -4.02 -2.95 -1.44
CA GLY A 57 -3.34 -3.40 -2.64
C GLY A 57 -2.39 -2.35 -3.23
N ASP A 58 -2.81 -1.08 -3.27
CA ASP A 58 -1.94 0.02 -3.71
C ASP A 58 -0.76 0.26 -2.76
N VAL A 59 -0.97 0.13 -1.44
CA VAL A 59 0.12 0.23 -0.45
C VAL A 59 1.13 -0.90 -0.64
N LEU A 60 0.68 -2.14 -0.80
CA LEU A 60 1.57 -3.28 -1.06
C LEU A 60 2.36 -3.08 -2.36
N ARG A 61 1.71 -2.61 -3.42
CA ARG A 61 2.37 -2.28 -4.69
C ARG A 61 3.39 -1.15 -4.56
N ALA A 62 3.14 -0.16 -3.71
CA ALA A 62 4.10 0.92 -3.46
C ALA A 62 5.30 0.46 -2.63
N LEU A 63 5.14 -0.59 -1.82
CA LEU A 63 6.21 -1.19 -1.01
C LEU A 63 7.03 -2.22 -1.79
N MET A 64 6.41 -2.88 -2.76
CA MET A 64 7.08 -3.79 -3.68
C MET A 64 7.72 -2.94 -4.78
N ASP A 65 9.03 -2.68 -4.65
CA ASP A 65 9.85 -2.20 -5.77
C ASP A 65 9.65 -3.18 -6.95
N GLU A 66 9.67 -2.69 -8.18
CA GLU A 66 9.50 -3.49 -9.40
C GLU A 66 10.68 -4.47 -9.56
N THR A 67 10.76 -5.52 -8.72
CA THR A 67 11.75 -6.59 -8.83
C THR A 67 11.32 -7.64 -9.84
N GLU A 68 10.61 -7.24 -10.89
CA GLU A 68 10.35 -8.04 -12.09
C GLU A 68 10.96 -7.33 -13.30
N GLY A 69 12.28 -7.13 -13.22
CA GLY A 69 13.13 -6.68 -14.32
C GLY A 69 14.47 -7.41 -14.37
N VAL A 70 14.57 -8.62 -13.81
CA VAL A 70 15.69 -9.51 -14.15
C VAL A 70 15.30 -10.22 -15.44
N ASP A 71 15.82 -9.64 -16.52
CA ASP A 71 15.97 -10.15 -17.87
C ASP A 71 16.18 -11.68 -17.88
N MET A 72 15.09 -12.46 -17.88
CA MET A 72 15.17 -13.88 -18.15
C MET A 72 15.39 -14.02 -19.65
N GLN A 73 16.66 -13.88 -20.06
CA GLN A 73 17.11 -14.20 -21.40
C GLN A 73 16.67 -15.64 -21.70
N VAL A 74 15.58 -15.78 -22.44
CA VAL A 74 15.19 -17.03 -23.07
C VAL A 74 16.30 -17.32 -24.06
N GLY A 75 17.26 -18.14 -23.62
CA GLY A 75 18.37 -18.59 -24.42
C GLY A 75 17.88 -19.01 -25.80
N GLU A 76 18.47 -18.38 -26.82
CA GLU A 76 18.24 -18.69 -28.22
C GLU A 76 18.30 -20.20 -28.42
N ARG A 77 17.20 -20.80 -28.88
CA ARG A 77 17.26 -22.15 -29.42
C ARG A 77 17.98 -22.07 -30.77
N PRO A 78 19.09 -22.80 -30.99
CA PRO A 78 19.69 -22.90 -32.30
C PRO A 78 18.66 -23.48 -33.28
N ARG A 79 18.51 -22.84 -34.43
CA ARG A 79 17.82 -23.42 -35.57
C ARG A 79 18.75 -24.45 -36.19
N ASP A 80 18.39 -25.72 -36.11
CA ASP A 80 18.81 -26.77 -37.04
C ASP A 80 17.61 -27.72 -37.27
#